data_AF-A0A1D8RES4-F1
#
_entry.id   AF-A0A1D8RES4-F1
#
_cell.length_a   1.000
_cell.length_b   1.000
_cell.length_c   1.000
_cell.angle_alpha   90.00
_cell.angle_beta   90.00
_cell.angle_gamma   90.00
#
_symmetry.space_group_name_H-M   'P 1'
#
loop_
_entity.id
_entity.type
_entity.pdbx_description
1 polymer ?
#
loop_
_entity_poly.entity_id
_entity_poly.type
_entity_poly.pdbx_seq_one_letter_code
_entity_poly.pdbx_strand_id
1 'polypeptide(L)'
;MKNDALTFVLKKDWMALPPDHTYKGENMIGEFHLTDIFIIEFMKLIHRIEIPDAWVHSSFTDISDINTRKVMYMKGSDILSQDIMNEIRKLVKSPSPDVKIYCSGNHLTKIELMQE
;
A
#
# COMPACT_ATOMS: atom_id res chain seq x y z
N MET A 1 2.83 22.18 -9.45
CA MET A 1 2.43 20.84 -9.02
C MET A 1 1.94 20.12 -10.26
N LYS A 2 2.59 19.01 -10.66
CA LYS A 2 2.04 18.17 -11.73
C LYS A 2 0.75 17.56 -11.19
N ASN A 3 -0.32 17.64 -11.97
CA ASN A 3 -1.52 16.85 -11.71
C ASN A 3 -1.11 15.39 -11.89
N ASP A 4 -0.70 14.73 -10.81
CA ASP A 4 -0.48 13.29 -10.84
C ASP A 4 -1.86 12.65 -10.90
N ALA A 5 -2.35 12.48 -12.12
CA ALA A 5 -3.64 11.87 -12.38
C ALA A 5 -3.60 10.44 -11.81
N LEU A 6 -4.53 10.14 -10.90
CA LEU A 6 -4.77 8.80 -10.40
C LEU A 6 -5.00 7.87 -11.59
N THR A 7 -4.09 6.92 -11.77
CA THR A 7 -4.10 5.98 -12.88
C THR A 7 -4.49 4.61 -12.33
N PHE A 8 -5.43 3.95 -13.01
CA PHE A 8 -5.85 2.60 -12.65
C PHE A 8 -4.76 1.59 -13.04
N VAL A 9 -4.37 0.71 -12.11
CA VAL A 9 -3.36 -0.32 -12.36
C VAL A 9 -4.01 -1.49 -13.08
N LEU A 10 -3.70 -1.68 -14.38
CA LEU A 10 -4.26 -2.76 -15.17
C LEU A 10 -3.45 -4.04 -15.01
N LYS A 11 -4.12 -5.20 -15.09
CA LYS A 11 -3.46 -6.53 -15.04
C LYS A 11 -2.32 -6.68 -16.08
N LYS A 12 -2.46 -6.02 -17.24
CA LYS A 12 -1.46 -6.04 -18.31
C LYS A 12 -0.18 -5.27 -17.97
N ASP A 13 -0.27 -4.27 -17.11
CA ASP A 13 0.88 -3.44 -16.70
C ASP A 13 1.86 -4.29 -15.87
N TRP A 14 1.34 -5.32 -15.19
CA TRP A 14 2.13 -6.36 -14.52
C TRP A 14 2.83 -7.35 -15.46
N MET A 15 2.21 -7.67 -16.61
CA MET A 15 2.71 -8.71 -17.52
C MET A 15 3.83 -8.23 -18.46
N ALA A 16 4.05 -6.92 -18.55
CA ALA A 16 5.12 -6.33 -19.35
C ALA A 16 6.49 -6.31 -18.64
N LEU A 17 6.56 -6.74 -17.37
CA LEU A 17 7.81 -6.74 -16.62
C LEU A 17 8.69 -7.93 -17.00
N PRO A 18 10.00 -7.73 -17.25
CA PRO A 18 10.92 -8.83 -17.49
C PRO A 18 10.92 -9.78 -16.27
N PRO A 19 10.88 -11.11 -16.47
CA PRO A 19 10.90 -12.08 -15.38
C PRO A 19 12.11 -11.93 -14.44
N ASP A 20 13.19 -11.31 -14.91
CA ASP A 20 14.43 -11.09 -14.16
C ASP A 20 14.42 -9.85 -13.24
N HIS A 21 13.34 -9.07 -13.23
CA HIS A 21 13.19 -7.95 -12.30
C HIS A 21 12.75 -8.42 -10.90
N THR A 22 13.64 -9.13 -10.22
CA THR A 22 13.56 -9.32 -8.77
C THR A 22 13.91 -8.02 -8.05
N TYR A 23 12.96 -7.10 -7.94
CA TYR A 23 13.12 -5.89 -7.13
C TYR A 23 13.18 -6.25 -5.64
N LYS A 24 14.31 -5.92 -5.00
CA LYS A 24 14.57 -6.09 -3.57
C LYS A 24 14.43 -4.75 -2.86
N GLY A 25 13.21 -4.40 -2.47
CA GLY A 25 12.93 -3.29 -1.57
C GLY A 25 11.74 -3.67 -0.69
N GLU A 26 11.81 -3.36 0.61
CA GLU A 26 10.75 -3.69 1.58
C GLU A 26 9.36 -3.20 1.11
N ASN A 27 9.36 -2.03 0.46
CA ASN A 27 8.19 -1.32 -0.05
C ASN A 27 8.15 -1.26 -1.59
N MET A 28 8.79 -2.18 -2.31
CA MET A 28 8.72 -2.26 -3.78
C MET A 28 7.89 -3.46 -4.23
N ILE A 29 6.97 -3.26 -5.16
CA ILE A 29 6.14 -4.31 -5.77
C ILE A 29 6.20 -4.17 -7.28
N GLY A 30 7.12 -4.91 -7.92
CA GLY A 30 7.46 -4.66 -9.32
C GLY A 30 8.09 -3.28 -9.47
N GLU A 31 7.56 -2.46 -10.39
CA GLU A 31 7.97 -1.07 -10.56
C GLU A 31 7.29 -0.09 -9.60
N PHE A 32 6.30 -0.55 -8.83
CA PHE A 32 5.53 0.32 -7.96
C PHE A 32 6.12 0.44 -6.56
N HIS A 33 6.10 1.67 -6.04
CA HIS A 33 6.36 1.98 -4.64
C HIS A 33 5.09 1.81 -3.83
N LEU A 34 5.15 0.93 -2.84
CA LEU A 34 4.13 0.78 -1.82
C LEU A 34 4.22 1.98 -0.87
N THR A 35 3.18 2.81 -0.85
CA THR A 35 3.13 3.98 0.04
C THR A 35 2.48 3.65 1.37
N ASP A 36 2.80 4.46 2.39
CA ASP A 36 2.15 4.35 3.70
C ASP A 36 0.63 4.58 3.61
N ILE A 37 0.19 5.46 2.71
CA ILE A 37 -1.24 5.71 2.44
C ILE A 37 -1.91 4.42 1.96
N PHE A 38 -1.31 3.74 0.97
CA PHE A 38 -1.85 2.49 0.45
C PHE A 38 -1.89 1.39 1.51
N ILE A 39 -0.84 1.27 2.34
CA ILE A 39 -0.83 0.31 3.45
C ILE A 39 -2.00 0.58 4.40
N ILE A 40 -2.22 1.84 4.79
CA ILE A 40 -3.32 2.22 5.69
C ILE A 40 -4.67 1.91 5.05
N GLU A 41 -4.88 2.25 3.78
CA GLU A 41 -6.13 1.94 3.09
C GLU A 41 -6.35 0.43 3.00
N PHE A 42 -5.31 -0.35 2.71
CA PHE A 42 -5.38 -1.82 2.68
C PHE A 42 -5.78 -2.38 4.04
N MET A 43 -5.14 -1.94 5.12
CA MET A 43 -5.46 -2.39 6.48
C MET A 43 -6.90 -2.05 6.86
N LYS A 44 -7.37 -0.86 6.48
CA LYS A 44 -8.75 -0.41 6.74
C LYS A 44 -9.77 -1.21 5.92
N LEU A 45 -9.49 -1.45 4.64
CA LEU A 45 -10.44 -2.03 3.71
C LEU A 45 -10.53 -3.55 3.83
N ILE A 46 -9.37 -4.23 3.92
CA ILE A 46 -9.26 -5.70 3.94
C ILE A 46 -9.31 -6.24 5.36
N HIS A 47 -8.52 -5.67 6.28
CA HIS A 47 -8.39 -6.15 7.65
C HIS A 47 -9.33 -5.46 8.65
N ARG A 48 -10.06 -4.42 8.23
CA ARG A 48 -10.94 -3.61 9.09
C ARG A 48 -10.21 -3.00 10.30
N ILE A 49 -8.91 -2.76 10.15
CA ILE A 49 -8.06 -2.15 11.17
C ILE A 49 -7.79 -0.70 10.78
N GLU A 50 -8.17 0.21 11.67
CA GLU A 50 -7.89 1.64 11.52
C GLU A 50 -7.16 2.12 12.77
N ILE A 51 -5.95 2.67 12.58
CA ILE A 51 -5.15 3.23 13.67
C ILE A 51 -5.58 4.69 13.89
N PRO A 52 -6.14 5.04 15.06
CA PRO A 52 -6.50 6.42 15.38
C PRO A 52 -5.26 7.31 15.50
N ASP A 53 -5.35 8.56 15.08
CA ASP A 53 -4.26 9.54 15.22
C ASP A 53 -3.81 9.69 16.69
N ALA A 54 -4.76 9.57 17.62
CA ALA A 54 -4.51 9.62 19.06
C ALA A 54 -3.51 8.55 19.55
N TRP A 55 -3.48 7.36 18.92
CA TRP A 55 -2.58 6.27 19.32
C TRP A 55 -1.12 6.55 18.94
N VAL A 56 -0.91 7.37 17.92
CA VAL A 56 0.42 7.72 17.40
C VAL A 56 0.81 9.18 17.69
N HIS A 57 0.00 9.89 18.46
CA HIS A 57 0.22 11.31 18.75
C HIS A 57 1.50 11.53 19.58
N SER A 58 1.75 10.68 20.57
CA SER A 58 2.92 10.73 21.46
C SER A 58 4.06 9.80 21.03
N SER A 59 3.92 9.08 19.92
CA SER A 59 4.92 8.14 19.38
C SER A 59 5.48 8.68 18.07
N PHE A 60 6.76 8.42 17.78
CA PHE A 60 7.42 8.85 16.54
C PHE A 60 7.28 10.36 16.28
N THR A 61 7.41 11.18 17.34
CA THR A 61 7.17 12.63 17.31
C THR A 61 8.14 13.39 16.40
N ASP A 62 9.27 12.77 16.07
CA ASP A 62 10.30 13.21 15.13
C ASP A 62 9.86 13.13 13.65
N ILE A 63 8.82 12.35 13.35
CA ILE A 63 8.29 12.19 11.99
C ILE A 63 7.10 13.10 11.81
N SER A 64 7.05 13.99 10.81
CA SER A 64 5.89 14.89 10.64
C SER A 64 4.67 14.21 10.01
N ASP A 65 4.88 13.21 9.15
CA ASP A 65 3.81 12.54 8.41
C ASP A 65 3.04 11.53 9.28
N ILE A 66 1.74 11.76 9.45
CA ILE A 66 0.88 10.94 10.30
C ILE A 66 0.72 9.51 9.76
N ASN A 67 0.76 9.31 8.45
CA ASN A 67 0.60 8.00 7.84
C ASN A 67 1.85 7.14 8.09
N THR A 68 3.04 7.73 7.96
CA THR A 68 4.29 7.07 8.33
C THR A 68 4.30 6.68 9.80
N ARG A 69 3.83 7.56 10.70
CA ARG A 69 3.71 7.20 12.14
C ARG A 69 2.77 6.01 12.36
N LYS A 70 1.62 5.96 11.66
CA LYS A 70 0.68 4.83 11.73
C LYS A 70 1.31 3.54 11.23
N VAL A 71 2.01 3.56 10.10
CA VAL A 71 2.69 2.38 9.57
C VAL A 71 3.77 1.89 10.53
N MET A 72 4.59 2.79 11.09
CA MET A 72 5.60 2.41 12.08
C MET A 72 4.99 1.84 13.35
N TYR A 73 3.89 2.43 13.83
CA TYR A 73 3.13 1.88 14.96
C TYR A 73 2.62 0.47 14.67
N MET A 74 2.03 0.24 13.48
CA MET A 74 1.54 -1.08 13.08
C MET A 74 2.68 -2.11 13.00
N LYS A 75 3.84 -1.74 12.45
CA LYS A 75 5.03 -2.61 12.41
C LYS A 75 5.54 -2.93 13.82
N GLY A 76 5.68 -1.91 14.67
CA GLY A 76 6.18 -2.07 16.04
C GLY A 76 5.22 -2.86 16.96
N SER A 77 3.94 -2.91 16.60
CA SER A 77 2.90 -3.64 17.35
C SER A 77 2.52 -4.99 16.73
N ASP A 78 3.27 -5.46 15.73
CA ASP A 78 3.00 -6.70 14.96
C ASP A 78 1.63 -6.74 14.25
N ILE A 79 0.96 -5.59 14.13
CA ILE A 79 -0.28 -5.41 13.36
C ILE A 79 0.01 -5.47 11.87
N LEU A 80 1.15 -4.92 11.43
CA LEU A 80 1.63 -5.03 10.05
C LEU A 80 2.77 -6.05 10.00
N SER A 81 2.40 -7.32 10.09
CA SER A 81 3.34 -8.45 10.05
C SER A 81 3.87 -8.70 8.64
N GLN A 82 4.92 -9.54 8.53
CA GLN A 82 5.46 -9.95 7.25
C GLN A 82 4.44 -10.72 6.38
N ASP A 83 3.51 -11.43 7.00
CA ASP A 83 2.44 -12.16 6.28
C ASP A 83 1.45 -11.20 5.64
N ILE A 84 1.07 -10.14 6.35
CA ILE A 84 0.22 -9.07 5.80
C ILE A 84 0.96 -8.34 4.67
N MET A 85 2.24 -8.04 4.84
CA MET A 85 3.05 -7.46 3.76
C MET A 85 3.12 -8.37 2.53
N ASN A 86 3.16 -9.70 2.72
CA ASN A 86 3.10 -10.67 1.61
C ASN A 86 1.71 -10.72 0.96
N GLU A 87 0.64 -10.58 1.75
CA GLU A 87 -0.73 -10.47 1.25
C GLU A 87 -0.91 -9.23 0.37
N ILE A 88 -0.45 -8.06 0.83
CA ILE A 88 -0.41 -6.82 0.06
C ILE A 88 0.29 -7.06 -1.28
N ARG A 89 1.47 -7.68 -1.26
CA ARG A 89 2.24 -8.00 -2.48
C ARG A 89 1.47 -8.90 -3.44
N LYS A 90 0.78 -9.92 -2.93
CA LYS A 90 -0.02 -10.84 -3.76
C LYS A 90 -1.22 -10.13 -4.38
N LEU A 91 -1.97 -9.36 -3.58
CA LEU A 91 -3.14 -8.62 -4.05
C LEU A 91 -2.75 -7.58 -5.10
N VAL A 92 -1.65 -6.88 -4.88
CA VAL A 92 -1.15 -5.88 -5.84
C VAL A 92 -0.73 -6.55 -7.16
N LYS A 93 0.00 -7.67 -7.11
CA LYS A 93 0.44 -8.40 -8.32
C LYS A 93 -0.69 -9.11 -9.06
N SER A 94 -1.76 -9.48 -8.36
CA SER A 94 -2.85 -10.27 -8.92
C SER A 94 -4.17 -9.87 -8.25
N PRO A 95 -4.67 -8.66 -8.52
CA PRO A 95 -5.90 -8.17 -7.93
C PRO A 95 -7.08 -9.04 -8.39
N SER A 96 -8.01 -9.30 -7.48
CA SER A 96 -9.31 -9.89 -7.81
C SER A 96 -10.06 -8.95 -8.75
N PRO A 97 -10.97 -9.44 -9.62
CA PRO A 97 -11.82 -8.58 -10.45
C PRO A 97 -12.55 -7.48 -9.68
N ASP A 98 -12.88 -7.74 -8.42
CA ASP A 98 -13.64 -6.83 -7.54
C ASP A 98 -12.74 -5.84 -6.80
N VAL A 99 -11.42 -5.90 -7.00
CA VAL A 99 -10.45 -5.01 -6.36
C VAL A 99 -9.88 -4.07 -7.40
N LYS A 100 -10.01 -2.78 -7.15
CA LYS A 100 -9.36 -1.74 -7.94
C LYS A 100 -8.19 -1.13 -7.19
N ILE A 101 -7.05 -1.01 -7.87
CA ILE A 101 -5.83 -0.41 -7.32
C ILE A 101 -5.46 0.79 -8.19
N TYR A 102 -5.10 1.90 -7.57
CA TYR A 102 -4.69 3.11 -8.26
C TYR A 102 -3.29 3.54 -7.84
N CYS A 103 -2.60 4.16 -8.78
CA CYS A 103 -1.29 4.76 -8.58
C CYS A 103 -1.24 6.22 -9.01
N SER A 104 -0.29 6.94 -8.43
CA SER A 104 0.14 8.28 -8.77
C SER A 104 1.57 8.19 -9.31
N GLY A 105 1.72 8.19 -10.64
CA GLY A 105 2.97 7.75 -11.27
C GLY A 105 3.25 6.28 -10.92
N ASN A 106 4.38 6.00 -10.30
CA ASN A 106 4.75 4.67 -9.81
C ASN A 106 4.44 4.45 -8.31
N HIS A 107 3.71 5.34 -7.65
CA HIS A 107 3.36 5.19 -6.24
C HIS A 107 1.95 4.63 -6.10
N LEU A 108 1.76 3.49 -5.44
CA LEU A 108 0.43 2.97 -5.12
C LEU A 108 -0.19 3.88 -4.10
N THR A 109 -1.39 4.39 -4.35
CA THR A 109 -2.01 5.40 -3.49
C THR A 109 -3.40 5.02 -3.03
N LYS A 110 -4.12 4.15 -3.77
CA LYS A 110 -5.50 3.83 -3.43
C LYS A 110 -5.91 2.40 -3.72
N ILE A 111 -6.77 1.84 -2.88
CA ILE A 111 -7.47 0.55 -3.10
C ILE A 111 -8.99 0.71 -2.89
N GLU A 112 -9.78 0.08 -3.75
CA GLU A 112 -11.25 0.07 -3.69
C GLU A 112 -11.79 -1.34 -3.90
N LEU A 113 -12.88 -1.68 -3.20
CA LEU A 113 -13.70 -2.84 -3.51
C LEU A 113 -14.88 -2.38 -4.36
N MET A 114 -15.07 -2.99 -5.52
CA MET A 114 -16.30 -2.81 -6.29
C MET A 114 -17.40 -3.61 -5.60
N GLN A 115 -18.44 -2.92 -5.14
CA GLN A 115 -19.67 -3.58 -4.72
C GLN A 115 -20.39 -4.09 -5.97
N GLU A 116 -20.84 -5.36 -5.93
CA GLU A 116 -21.84 -5.87 -6.87
C GLU A 116 -23.15 -5.07 -6.80
#